data_AF-A0A525KZA6-F1
#
_entry.id   AF-A0A525KZA6-F1
#
_cell.length_a   1.000
_cell.length_b   1.000
_cell.length_c   1.000
_cell.angle_alpha   90.00
_cell.angle_beta   90.00
_cell.angle_gamma   90.00
#
_symmetry.space_group_name_H-M   'P 1'
#
loop_
_entity.id
_entity.type
_entity.pdbx_description
1 polymer ?
#
loop_
_entity_poly.entity_id
_entity_poly.type
_entity_poly.pdbx_seq_one_letter_code
_entity_poly.pdbx_strand_id
1 'polypeptide(L)' 'MDPLNIARAGLMAASNAFQVSAVRTANMNTDASVDPAQEAVSQISAKTQFSANLGVIKVSDEMWRSLIQVQEAAGNPTA' A
#
# COMPACT_ATOMS: atom_id res chain seq x y z
N MET A 1 -17.34 0.21 8.00
CA MET A 1 -15.88 0.21 7.78
C MET A 1 -15.61 0.94 6.48
N ASP A 2 -14.69 1.90 6.47
CA ASP A 2 -14.31 2.63 5.25
C ASP A 2 -13.09 1.93 4.61
N PRO A 3 -13.19 1.40 3.37
CA PRO A 3 -12.12 0.68 2.70
C PRO A 3 -10.87 1.53 2.50
N LEU A 4 -11.00 2.85 2.39
CA LEU A 4 -9.88 3.76 2.25
C LEU A 4 -9.07 3.85 3.55
N ASN A 5 -9.77 3.87 4.69
CA ASN A 5 -9.12 3.87 6.01
C ASN A 5 -8.43 2.53 6.29
N ILE A 6 -9.00 1.41 5.84
CA ILE A 6 -8.36 0.09 5.92
C ILE A 6 -7.10 0.06 5.04
N ALA A 7 -7.20 0.52 3.80
CA ALA A 7 -6.06 0.53 2.88
C ALA A 7 -4.91 1.42 3.40
N ARG A 8 -5.23 2.59 3.98
CA ARG A 8 -4.23 3.47 4.62
C ARG A 8 -3.56 2.80 5.83
N ALA A 9 -4.34 2.18 6.70
CA ALA A 9 -3.79 1.43 7.83
C ALA A 9 -2.91 0.25 7.36
N GLY A 10 -3.34 -0.45 6.32
CA GLY A 10 -2.59 -1.53 5.68
C GLY A 10 -1.27 -1.05 5.05
N LEU A 11 -1.26 0.12 4.40
CA LEU A 11 -0.03 0.75 3.91
C LEU A 11 0.95 1.01 5.04
N MET A 12 0.50 1.64 6.13
CA MET A 12 1.38 1.93 7.27
C MET A 12 1.95 0.67 7.90
N ALA A 13 1.11 -0.36 8.07
CA ALA A 13 1.55 -1.65 8.59
C ALA A 13 2.59 -2.32 7.68
N ALA A 14 2.36 -2.34 6.37
CA ALA A 14 3.30 -2.89 5.39
C ALA A 14 4.63 -2.13 5.36
N SER A 15 4.58 -0.79 5.42
CA SER A 15 5.79 0.05 5.50
C SER A 15 6.59 -0.23 6.77
N ASN A 16 5.93 -0.36 7.92
CA ASN A 16 6.59 -0.70 9.17
C ASN A 16 7.22 -2.09 9.13
N ALA A 17 6.50 -3.10 8.62
CA ALA A 17 7.01 -4.46 8.49
C ALA A 17 8.26 -4.52 7.58
N PHE A 18 8.22 -3.81 6.46
CA PHE A 18 9.37 -3.68 5.57
C PHE A 18 10.56 -3.03 6.27
N GLN A 19 10.35 -1.92 6.98
CA GLN A 19 11.41 -1.22 7.71
C GLN A 19 12.05 -2.11 8.79
N VAL A 20 11.24 -2.83 9.55
CA VAL A 20 11.73 -3.76 10.58
C VAL A 20 12.61 -4.85 9.96
N SER A 21 12.16 -5.46 8.87
CA SER A 21 12.93 -6.48 8.15
C SER A 21 14.24 -5.91 7.59
N ALA A 22 14.19 -4.71 6.98
CA ALA A 22 15.38 -4.05 6.44
C ALA A 22 16.42 -3.75 7.53
N VAL A 23 15.99 -3.32 8.73
CA VAL A 23 16.87 -3.10 9.88
C VAL A 23 17.51 -4.40 10.34
N ARG A 24 16.75 -5.51 10.39
CA ARG A 24 17.32 -6.83 10.74
C ARG A 24 18.33 -7.30 9.71
N THR A 25 18.02 -7.18 8.42
CA THR A 25 18.95 -7.50 7.34
C THR A 25 20.22 -6.65 7.43
N ALA A 26 20.11 -5.35 7.73
CA ALA A 26 21.29 -4.48 7.89
C ALA A 26 22.17 -4.89 9.08
N ASN A 27 21.57 -5.41 10.15
CA ASN A 27 22.28 -5.88 11.34
C ASN A 27 22.63 -7.38 11.29
N MET A 28 22.45 -8.07 10.15
CA MET A 28 22.67 -9.52 10.05
C MET A 28 24.10 -9.94 10.40
N ASN A 29 25.08 -9.06 10.24
CA ASN A 29 26.47 -9.34 10.59
C ASN A 29 26.71 -9.42 12.11
N THR A 30 25.82 -8.81 12.90
CA THR A 30 25.90 -8.80 14.38
C THR A 30 24.94 -9.77 15.04
N ASP A 31 24.02 -10.37 14.27
CA ASP A 31 23.00 -11.29 14.76
C ASP A 31 22.94 -12.55 13.88
N ALA A 32 23.57 -13.62 14.36
CA ALA A 32 23.64 -14.91 13.67
C ALA A 32 22.29 -15.65 13.60
N SER A 33 21.24 -15.15 14.25
CA SER A 33 19.88 -15.71 14.17
C SER A 33 19.08 -15.20 12.97
N VAL A 34 19.58 -14.18 12.25
CA VAL A 34 18.91 -13.61 11.08
C VAL A 34 19.12 -14.53 9.87
N ASP A 35 18.02 -15.06 9.33
CA ASP A 35 18.01 -15.77 8.04
C ASP A 35 17.75 -14.79 6.89
N PRO A 36 18.74 -14.55 6.00
CA PRO A 36 18.58 -13.63 4.87
C PRO A 36 17.48 -14.05 3.89
N ALA A 37 17.26 -15.36 3.70
CA ALA A 37 16.23 -15.85 2.81
C ALA A 37 14.83 -15.57 3.38
N GLN A 38 14.66 -15.75 4.69
CA GLN A 38 13.41 -15.41 5.38
C GLN A 38 13.14 -13.91 5.36
N GLU A 39 14.15 -13.07 5.61
CA GLU A 39 13.99 -11.62 5.56
C GLU A 39 13.69 -11.12 4.13
N ALA A 40 14.25 -11.75 3.09
CA ALA A 40 13.89 -11.45 1.71
C ALA A 40 12.41 -11.74 1.42
N VAL A 41 11.88 -12.87 1.88
CA VAL A 41 10.44 -13.20 1.76
C VAL A 41 9.58 -12.20 2.53
N SER A 42 10.02 -11.79 3.72
CA SER A 42 9.36 -10.78 4.54
C SER A 42 9.24 -9.45 3.78
N GLN A 43 10.34 -8.98 3.18
CA GLN A 43 10.37 -7.75 2.38
C GLN A 43 9.49 -7.84 1.13
N ILE A 44 9.52 -8.96 0.40
CA ILE A 44 8.68 -9.18 -0.78
C ILE A 44 7.20 -9.18 -0.39
N SER A 45 6.85 -9.85 0.71
CA SER A 45 5.48 -9.92 1.23
C SER A 45 4.99 -8.53 1.63
N ALA A 46 5.80 -7.77 2.37
CA ALA A 46 5.48 -6.40 2.77
C ALA A 46 5.31 -5.48 1.54
N LYS A 47 6.19 -5.60 0.53
CA LYS A 47 6.07 -4.86 -0.74
C LYS A 47 4.78 -5.20 -1.50
N THR A 48 4.40 -6.48 -1.50
CA THR A 48 3.17 -6.95 -2.15
C THR A 48 1.93 -6.41 -1.44
N GLN A 49 1.90 -6.48 -0.11
CA GLN A 49 0.84 -5.89 0.72
C GLN A 49 0.74 -4.37 0.53
N PHE A 50 1.87 -3.67 0.46
CA PHE A 50 1.90 -2.25 0.17
C PHE A 50 1.26 -1.95 -1.20
N SER A 51 1.67 -2.70 -2.23
CA SER A 51 1.16 -2.52 -3.59
C SER A 51 -0.34 -2.80 -3.70
N ALA A 52 -0.83 -3.82 -3.00
CA ALA A 52 -2.25 -4.16 -2.94
C ALA A 52 -3.07 -3.04 -2.30
N ASN A 53 -2.64 -2.54 -1.13
CA ASN A 53 -3.31 -1.43 -0.45
C ASN A 53 -3.27 -0.14 -1.28
N LEU A 54 -2.16 0.13 -1.97
CA LEU A 54 -2.05 1.26 -2.89
C LEU A 54 -3.03 1.13 -4.07
N GLY A 55 -3.21 -0.08 -4.62
CA GLY A 55 -4.19 -0.35 -5.68
C GLY A 55 -5.61 0.03 -5.27
N VAL A 56 -6.01 -0.33 -4.05
CA VAL A 56 -7.34 0.03 -3.51
C VAL A 56 -7.52 1.55 -3.42
N ILE A 57 -6.49 2.27 -2.98
CA ILE A 57 -6.52 3.74 -2.89
C ILE A 57 -6.66 4.36 -4.29
N LYS A 58 -5.91 3.85 -5.29
CA LYS A 58 -6.00 4.34 -6.68
C LYS A 58 -7.38 4.13 -7.27
N VAL A 59 -7.94 2.91 -7.12
CA VAL A 59 -9.30 2.62 -7.59
C VAL A 59 -10.31 3.53 -6.92
N SER A 60 -10.14 3.80 -5.62
CA SER A 60 -11.01 4.74 -4.89
C SER A 60 -10.92 6.17 -5.44
N ASP A 61 -9.72 6.65 -5.80
CA ASP A 61 -9.52 7.96 -6.44
C ASP A 61 -10.13 8.01 -7.85
N GLU A 62 -9.96 6.95 -8.64
CA GLU A 62 -10.55 6.83 -9.99
C GLU A 62 -12.08 6.85 -9.94
N MET A 63 -12.70 6.14 -8.98
CA MET A 63 -14.14 6.20 -8.76
C MET A 63 -14.60 7.62 -8.41
N TRP A 64 -13.88 8.31 -7.52
CA TRP A 64 -14.21 9.67 -7.13
C TRP A 64 -14.13 10.65 -8.30
N ARG A 65 -13.09 10.56 -9.12
CA ARG A 65 -12.93 11.37 -10.35
C ARG A 65 -14.05 11.10 -11.35
N SER A 66 -14.40 9.83 -11.56
CA SER A 66 -15.49 9.44 -12.47
C SER A 66 -16.83 10.05 -12.03
N LEU A 67 -17.11 10.06 -10.72
CA LEU A 67 -18.31 10.71 -10.18
C LEU A 67 -18.32 12.22 -10.42
N ILE A 68 -17.19 12.91 -10.25
CA ILE A 68 -17.06 14.35 -10.54
C ILE A 68 -17.33 14.61 -12.03
N GLN A 69 -16.71 13.82 -12.92
CA GLN A 69 -16.89 13.98 -14.37
C GLN A 69 -18.34 13.80 -14.80
N VAL A 70 -19.05 12.81 -14.24
CA VAL A 70 -20.48 12.59 -14.52
C VAL A 70 -21.32 13.78 -14.05
N GLN A 71 -21.02 14.36 -12.88
CA GLN A 71 -21.71 15.55 -12.38
C GLN A 71 -21.46 16.79 -13.26
N GLU A 72 -20.22 17.00 -13.68
CA GLU A 72 -19.85 18.08 -14.60
C GLU A 72 -20.56 17.92 -15.97
N ALA A 73 -20.63 16.69 -16.49
CA ALA A 73 -21.35 16.39 -17.73
C ALA A 73 -22.86 16.59 -17.59
N ALA A 74 -23.46 16.18 -16.46
CA ALA A 74 -24.88 16.38 -16.18
C ALA A 74 -25.24 17.85 -15.90
N GLY A 75 -24.27 18.66 -15.47
CA GLY A 75 -24.42 20.09 -15.19
C GLY A 75 -24.39 20.99 -16.43
N ASN A 76 -24.04 20.47 -17.62
CA ASN A 76 -24.00 21.24 -18.87
C ASN A 76 -25.01 20.70 -19.90
N PRO A 77 -26.27 21.17 -19.90
CA PRO A 77 -27.31 20.66 -20.81
C PRO A 77 -27.20 21.14 -22.28
N THR A 78 -26.13 21.82 -22.71
CA THR A 78 -26.01 22.36 -24.08
C THR A 78 -24.60 22.24 -24.67
N ALA A 79 -24.21 21.02 -25.07
CA ALA A 79 -23.26 20.78 -26.15
C ALA A 79 -23.80 19.69 -27.08
#